data_AF-A0A530H310-F1
#
_entry.id   AF-A0A530H310-F1
#
_cell.length_a   1.000
_cell.length_b   1.000
_cell.length_c   1.000
_cell.angle_alpha   90.00
_cell.angle_beta   90.00
_cell.angle_gamma   90.00
#
_symmetry.space_group_name_H-M   'P 1'
#
loop_
_entity.id
_entity.type
_entity.pdbx_description
1 polymer ?
#
loop_
_entity_poly.entity_id
_entity_poly.type
_entity_poly.pdbx_seq_one_letter_code
_entity_poly.pdbx_strand_id
1 'polypeptide(L)' 'MSLIDTFFNPEVIASSLPALLRGFLNTLLLGIMSIVIGIAVGLAISLLRLYGPKPLRWLAIGYTDIFRALPVLVVLI' A
#
# COMPACT_ATOMS: atom_id res chain seq x y z
N MET A 1 24.35 -0.38 -33.58
CA MET A 1 23.19 -0.13 -32.69
C MET A 1 23.46 1.19 -32.01
N SER A 2 22.86 2.29 -32.48
CA SER A 2 23.05 3.59 -31.84
C SER A 2 22.36 3.59 -30.47
N LEU A 3 22.88 4.31 -29.47
CA LEU A 3 22.23 4.41 -28.15
C LEU A 3 20.75 4.83 -28.28
N ILE A 4 20.44 5.68 -29.24
CA ILE A 4 19.09 6.19 -29.48
C ILE A 4 18.13 5.06 -29.87
N ASP A 5 18.57 4.08 -30.66
CA ASP A 5 17.71 2.94 -31.06
C ASP A 5 17.49 1.93 -29.92
N THR A 6 18.41 1.83 -28.96
CA THR A 6 18.26 0.96 -27.78
C THR A 6 17.32 1.58 -26.74
N PHE A 7 17.43 2.89 -26.52
CA PHE A 7 16.65 3.60 -25.49
C PHE A 7 15.28 4.08 -25.98
N PHE A 8 15.15 4.46 -27.26
CA PHE A 8 13.92 4.99 -27.85
C PHE A 8 13.41 4.07 -28.96
N ASN A 9 13.29 2.77 -28.68
CA ASN A 9 12.69 1.83 -29.61
C ASN A 9 11.14 1.88 -29.50
N PRO A 10 10.42 2.44 -30.49
CA PRO A 10 8.97 2.57 -30.43
C PRO A 10 8.24 1.22 -30.42
N GLU A 11 8.83 0.15 -30.98
CA GLU A 11 8.23 -1.20 -30.98
C GLU A 11 8.28 -1.83 -29.57
N VAL A 12 9.37 -1.61 -28.84
CA VAL A 12 9.51 -2.07 -27.44
C VAL A 12 8.56 -1.28 -26.52
N ILE A 13 8.41 0.02 -26.74
CA ILE A 13 7.46 0.85 -26.00
C ILE A 13 6.03 0.38 -26.28
N ALA A 14 5.66 0.16 -27.54
CA ALA A 14 4.32 -0.28 -27.92
C ALA A 14 3.98 -1.68 -27.38
N SER A 15 4.94 -2.61 -27.37
CA SER A 15 4.74 -3.96 -26.85
C SER A 15 4.75 -4.05 -25.32
N SER A 16 5.43 -3.15 -24.62
CA SER A 16 5.46 -3.09 -23.14
C SER A 16 4.30 -2.28 -22.54
N LEU A 17 3.71 -1.35 -23.30
CA LEU A 17 2.59 -0.50 -22.86
C LEU A 17 1.43 -1.30 -22.23
N PRO A 18 0.95 -2.42 -22.80
CA PRO A 18 -0.15 -3.19 -22.22
C PRO A 18 0.20 -3.80 -20.87
N ALA A 19 1.45 -4.27 -20.69
CA ALA A 19 1.92 -4.83 -19.44
C ALA A 19 2.06 -3.74 -18.37
N LEU A 20 2.61 -2.58 -18.74
CA LEU A 20 2.71 -1.40 -17.87
C LEU A 20 1.33 -0.90 -17.42
N LEU A 21 0.36 -0.84 -18.35
CA LEU A 21 -1.00 -0.41 -18.04
C LEU A 21 -1.69 -1.38 -17.07
N ARG A 22 -1.50 -2.70 -17.25
CA ARG A 22 -1.99 -3.71 -16.29
C ARG A 22 -1.35 -3.54 -14.92
N GLY A 23 -0.04 -3.34 -14.86
CA GLY A 23 0.67 -3.08 -13.61
C GLY A 23 0.14 -1.83 -12.91
N PHE A 24 -0.01 -0.74 -13.65
CA PHE A 24 -0.58 0.52 -13.16
C PHE A 24 -1.99 0.34 -12.59
N LEU A 25 -2.88 -0.33 -13.33
CA LEU A 25 -4.25 -0.58 -12.88
C LEU A 25 -4.28 -1.44 -11.60
N ASN A 26 -3.41 -2.45 -11.51
CA ASN A 26 -3.30 -3.26 -10.30
C ASN A 26 -2.81 -2.43 -9.10
N THR A 27 -1.77 -1.60 -9.28
CA THR A 27 -1.28 -0.72 -8.21
C THR A 27 -2.37 0.25 -7.76
N LEU A 28 -3.13 0.82 -8.70
CA LEU A 28 -4.22 1.74 -8.38
C LEU A 28 -5.33 1.02 -7.60
N LEU A 29 -5.73 -0.17 -8.05
CA LEU A 29 -6.76 -0.97 -7.39
C LEU A 29 -6.32 -1.36 -5.97
N LEU A 30 -5.09 -1.85 -5.82
CA LEU A 30 -4.52 -2.20 -4.52
C LEU A 30 -4.44 -0.99 -3.61
N GLY A 31 -4.03 0.17 -4.14
CA GLY A 31 -3.96 1.43 -3.38
C GLY A 31 -5.33 1.86 -2.86
N ILE A 32 -6.33 1.91 -3.74
CA ILE A 32 -7.69 2.29 -3.36
C ILE A 32 -8.27 1.33 -2.32
N MET A 33 -8.15 0.02 -2.55
CA MET A 33 -8.65 -0.99 -1.61
C MET A 33 -7.93 -0.90 -0.25
N SER A 34 -6.61 -0.71 -0.25
CA SER A 34 -5.82 -0.55 0.98
C SER A 34 -6.22 0.70 1.75
N ILE A 35 -6.51 1.81 1.07
CA ILE A 35 -7.00 3.04 1.70
C ILE A 35 -8.37 2.81 2.34
N VAL A 36 -9.33 2.24 1.61
CA VAL A 36 -10.69 2.00 2.10
C VAL A 36 -10.67 1.09 3.33
N ILE A 37 -9.97 -0.03 3.24
CA ILE A 37 -9.85 -0.99 4.35
C ILE A 37 -9.09 -0.35 5.53
N GLY A 38 -7.98 0.32 5.26
CA GLY A 38 -7.16 0.99 6.26
C GLY A 38 -7.93 2.08 7.02
N ILE A 39 -8.78 2.84 6.33
CA ILE A 39 -9.67 3.82 6.96
C ILE A 39 -10.69 3.12 7.85
N ALA A 40 -11.38 2.07 7.35
CA ALA A 40 -12.39 1.36 8.13
C ALA A 40 -11.81 0.74 9.42
N VAL A 41 -10.68 0.04 9.30
CA VAL A 41 -9.97 -0.58 10.44
C VAL A 41 -9.39 0.50 11.36
N GLY A 42 -8.76 1.53 10.81
CA GLY A 42 -8.19 2.64 11.58
C GLY A 42 -9.24 3.41 12.37
N LEU A 43 -10.43 3.61 11.81
CA LEU A 43 -11.58 4.19 12.51
C LEU A 43 -12.05 3.29 13.65
N ALA A 44 -12.23 2.00 13.42
CA ALA A 44 -12.63 1.06 14.46
C ALA A 44 -11.65 1.05 15.65
N ILE A 45 -10.35 1.02 15.36
CA ILE A 45 -9.29 1.07 16.38
C ILE A 45 -9.29 2.42 17.10
N SER A 46 -9.50 3.52 16.38
CA SER A 46 -9.56 4.86 16.97
C SER A 46 -10.74 5.00 17.94
N LEU A 47 -11.92 4.49 17.57
CA LEU A 47 -13.10 4.45 18.44
C LEU A 47 -12.86 3.57 19.66
N LEU A 48 -12.24 2.40 19.48
CA LEU A 48 -11.87 1.49 20.57
C LEU A 48 -10.91 2.15 21.57
N ARG A 49 -9.96 2.94 21.06
CA ARG A 49 -9.02 3.68 21.89
C ARG A 49 -9.68 4.82 22.67
N LEU A 50 -10.71 5.46 22.12
CA LEU A 50 -11.38 6.60 22.72
C LEU A 50 -12.44 6.18 23.75
N TYR A 51 -13.25 5.16 23.44
CA TYR A 51 -14.41 4.75 24.24
C TYR A 51 -14.28 3.35 24.87
N GLY A 52 -13.28 2.55 24.50
CA GLY A 52 -13.15 1.18 24.96
C GLY A 52 -12.68 1.05 26.42
N PRO A 53 -12.99 -0.08 27.07
CA PRO A 53 -12.53 -0.37 28.43
C PRO A 53 -11.00 -0.46 28.46
N LYS A 54 -10.40 -0.16 29.63
CA LYS A 54 -8.94 -0.10 29.83
C LYS A 54 -8.15 -1.21 29.10
N PRO A 55 -8.43 -2.52 29.25
CA PRO A 55 -7.63 -3.56 28.58
C PRO A 55 -7.66 -3.46 27.05
N LEU A 56 -8.82 -3.14 26.48
CA LEU A 56 -9.01 -3.08 25.04
C LEU A 56 -8.34 -1.83 24.44
N ARG A 57 -8.31 -0.74 25.20
CA ARG A 57 -7.55 0.48 24.86
C ARG A 57 -6.04 0.22 24.83
N TRP A 58 -5.50 -0.55 25.78
CA TRP A 58 -4.09 -0.94 25.77
C TRP A 58 -3.73 -1.79 24.56
N LEU A 59 -4.60 -2.75 24.19
CA LEU A 59 -4.42 -3.54 22.97
C LEU A 59 -4.42 -2.67 21.71
N ALA A 60 -5.35 -1.72 21.60
CA ALA A 60 -5.42 -0.78 20.48
C ALA A 60 -4.15 0.09 20.38
N ILE A 61 -3.65 0.59 21.51
CA ILE A 61 -2.39 1.37 21.56
C ILE A 61 -1.21 0.51 21.12
N GLY A 62 -1.07 -0.69 21.69
CA GLY A 62 0.02 -1.60 21.36
C GLY A 62 0.03 -1.99 19.87
N TYR A 63 -1.14 -2.30 19.32
CA TYR A 63 -1.29 -2.52 17.87
C TYR A 63 -0.81 -1.30 17.09
N THR A 64 -1.33 -0.10 17.37
CA THR A 64 -0.94 1.09 16.60
C THR A 64 0.53 1.43 16.74
N ASP A 65 1.12 1.25 17.91
CA ASP A 65 2.51 1.62 18.18
C ASP A 65 3.47 0.65 17.46
N ILE A 66 3.20 -0.65 17.49
CA ILE A 66 4.02 -1.65 16.78
C ILE A 66 3.99 -1.41 15.28
N PHE A 67 2.80 -1.32 14.67
CA PHE A 67 2.68 -1.18 13.22
C PHE A 67 3.18 0.17 12.70
N ARG A 68 3.23 1.21 13.55
CA ARG A 68 3.80 2.52 13.18
C ARG A 68 5.30 2.60 13.43
N ALA A 69 5.85 1.83 14.37
CA ALA A 69 7.28 1.81 14.67
C ALA A 69 8.07 0.88 13.74
N LEU A 70 7.43 -0.18 13.22
CA LEU A 70 8.08 -1.12 12.31
C LEU A 70 8.19 -0.56 10.88
N PRO A 71 9.32 -0.76 10.19
CA PRO A 71 9.43 -0.45 8.77
C PRO A 71 8.47 -1.34 7.97
N VAL A 72 7.79 -0.76 6.97
CA VAL A 72 6.92 -1.51 6.05
C VAL A 72 7.65 -2.70 5.41
N LEU A 73 8.92 -2.54 5.06
CA LEU A 73 9.73 -3.62 4.49
C LEU A 73 9.84 -4.84 5.42
N VAL A 74 9.92 -4.63 6.74
CA VAL A 74 10.00 -5.72 7.72
C VAL A 74 8.66 -6.44 7.87
N VAL A 75 7.56 -5.73 7.64
CA VAL A 75 6.20 -6.32 7.72
C VAL A 75 5.85 -7.12 6.47
N LEU A 76 6.43 -6.75 5.32
CA LEU A 76 6.13 -7.37 4.02
C LEU A 76 7.01 -8.58 3.67
N ILE A 77 8.15 -8.76 4.34
CA ILE A 77 9.11 -9.86 4.13
C ILE A 77 8.90 -10.93 5.20
#